data_AF-A0A1F8SE10-F1
#
_entry.id   AF-A0A1F8SE10-F1
#
_cell.length_a   1.000
_cell.length_b   1.000
_cell.length_c   1.000
_cell.angle_alpha   90.00
_cell.angle_beta   90.00
_cell.angle_gamma   90.00
#
_symmetry.space_group_name_H-M   'P 1'
#
loop_
_entity.id
_entity.type
_entity.pdbx_description
1 polymer ?
#
loop_
_entity_poly.entity_id
_entity_poly.type
_entity_poly.pdbx_seq_one_letter_code
_entity_poly.pdbx_strand_id
1 'polypeptide(L)'
;MVGHLGTWLAEAAIQFDQMLVGTYGGHDVDIDMLNATFLAAMRGQPWDVVWTQANAGRTRMRQAWADLPEPTDEAAWWVRKSAIDHYTEHLERLRAWVDELVGRRGEEGQVPV
;
A
#
# COMPACT_ATOMS: atom_id res chain seq x y z
N MET A 1 -5.74 5.65 -2.68
CA MET A 1 -4.27 5.49 -2.83
C MET A 1 -3.58 5.13 -1.52
N VAL A 2 -3.56 6.00 -0.50
CA VAL A 2 -2.84 5.73 0.76
C VAL A 2 -3.27 4.43 1.44
N GLY A 3 -4.57 4.18 1.57
CA GLY A 3 -5.06 2.92 2.13
C GLY A 3 -4.63 1.68 1.35
N HIS A 4 -4.58 1.77 0.01
CA HIS A 4 -4.15 0.68 -0.86
C HIS A 4 -2.67 0.32 -0.69
N LEU A 5 -1.80 1.34 -0.61
CA LEU A 5 -0.38 1.13 -0.28
C LEU A 5 -0.22 0.55 1.13
N GLY A 6 -0.98 1.08 2.10
CA GLY A 6 -0.99 0.63 3.48
C GLY A 6 -1.34 -0.84 3.65
N THR A 7 -2.39 -1.31 2.96
CA THR A 7 -2.83 -2.72 3.03
C THR A 7 -1.83 -3.67 2.40
N TRP A 8 -1.19 -3.30 1.30
CA TRP A 8 -0.12 -4.13 0.71
C TRP A 8 1.12 -4.22 1.63
N LEU A 9 1.49 -3.12 2.30
CA LEU A 9 2.55 -3.16 3.30
C LEU A 9 2.18 -4.08 4.48
N ALA A 10 0.95 -3.98 4.99
CA ALA A 10 0.47 -4.87 6.04
C ALA A 10 0.47 -6.35 5.58
N GLU A 11 0.07 -6.62 4.34
CA GLU A 11 0.10 -7.95 3.74
C GLU A 11 1.53 -8.50 3.68
N ALA A 12 2.50 -7.73 3.18
CA ALA A 12 3.90 -8.17 3.18
C ALA A 12 4.40 -8.56 4.58
N ALA A 13 3.94 -7.87 5.62
CA ALA A 13 4.30 -8.23 7.00
C ALA A 13 3.74 -9.59 7.41
N ILE A 14 2.50 -9.91 7.03
CA ILE A 14 1.88 -11.23 7.25
C ILE A 14 2.68 -12.31 6.52
N GLN A 15 3.12 -12.04 5.30
CA GLN A 15 3.89 -12.98 4.49
C GLN A 15 5.26 -13.25 5.11
N PHE A 16 5.93 -12.23 5.66
CA PHE A 16 7.18 -12.41 6.39
C PHE A 16 6.98 -13.19 7.70
N ASP A 17 5.91 -12.93 8.44
CA ASP A 17 5.58 -13.72 9.63
C ASP A 17 5.39 -15.21 9.29
N GLN A 18 4.70 -15.50 8.18
CA GLN A 18 4.51 -16.87 7.69
C GLN A 18 5.83 -17.52 7.26
N MET A 19 6.76 -16.75 6.65
CA MET A 19 8.10 -17.26 6.32
C MET A 19 8.86 -17.59 7.59
N LEU A 20 8.82 -16.71 8.59
CA LEU A 20 9.51 -16.88 9.87
C LEU A 20 9.05 -18.15 10.61
N VAL A 21 7.74 -18.43 10.63
CA VAL A 21 7.17 -19.59 11.32
C VAL A 21 7.05 -20.84 10.44
N GLY A 22 7.51 -20.79 9.19
CA GLY A 22 7.53 -21.94 8.28
C GLY A 22 6.17 -22.33 7.70
N THR A 23 5.21 -21.41 7.64
CA THR A 23 3.87 -21.64 7.06
C THR A 23 3.64 -20.92 5.73
N TYR A 24 4.67 -20.28 5.18
CA TYR A 24 4.57 -19.54 3.92
C TYR A 24 4.23 -20.44 2.73
N GLY A 25 3.21 -20.05 1.96
CA GLY A 25 2.66 -20.83 0.86
C GLY A 25 3.19 -20.48 -0.54
N GLY A 26 4.02 -19.43 -0.66
CA GLY A 26 4.47 -18.91 -1.96
C GLY A 26 3.75 -17.63 -2.39
N HIS A 27 4.29 -16.95 -3.42
CA HIS A 27 3.79 -15.67 -3.91
C HIS A 27 2.77 -15.80 -5.06
N ASP A 28 2.31 -17.00 -5.39
CA ASP A 28 1.22 -17.21 -6.36
C ASP A 28 -0.13 -16.89 -5.73
N VAL A 29 -0.35 -15.59 -5.51
CA VAL A 29 -1.54 -15.04 -4.88
C VAL A 29 -2.47 -14.42 -5.91
N ASP A 30 -3.77 -14.51 -5.67
CA ASP A 30 -4.76 -13.79 -6.46
C ASP A 30 -4.74 -12.30 -6.08
N ILE A 31 -3.97 -11.53 -6.85
CA ILE A 31 -3.77 -10.09 -6.68
C ILE A 31 -5.10 -9.33 -6.77
N ASP A 32 -6.01 -9.74 -7.66
CA ASP A 32 -7.27 -9.05 -7.89
C ASP A 32 -8.23 -9.27 -6.72
N MET A 33 -8.30 -10.49 -6.20
CA MET A 33 -9.06 -10.81 -5.00
C MET A 33 -8.52 -10.06 -3.78
N LEU A 34 -7.20 -9.99 -3.61
CA LEU A 34 -6.57 -9.20 -2.54
C LEU A 34 -6.91 -7.72 -2.66
N ASN A 35 -6.79 -7.15 -3.87
CA ASN A 35 -7.15 -5.76 -4.13
C ASN A 35 -8.61 -5.47 -3.81
N ALA A 36 -9.53 -6.38 -4.20
CA ALA A 36 -10.95 -6.25 -3.89
C ALA A 36 -11.20 -6.28 -2.37
N THR A 37 -10.52 -7.18 -1.66
CA THR A 37 -10.61 -7.32 -0.19
C THR A 37 -10.11 -6.06 0.50
N PHE A 38 -8.93 -5.56 0.12
CA PHE A 38 -8.35 -4.34 0.67
C PHE A 38 -9.23 -3.12 0.40
N LEU A 39 -9.77 -3.01 -0.81
CA LEU A 39 -10.68 -1.92 -1.16
C LEU A 39 -11.95 -1.99 -0.31
N ALA A 40 -12.53 -3.17 -0.13
CA ALA A 40 -13.72 -3.35 0.70
C ALA A 40 -13.45 -2.94 2.16
N ALA A 41 -12.30 -3.33 2.72
CA ALA A 41 -11.91 -2.99 4.08
C ALA A 41 -11.69 -1.47 4.29
N MET A 42 -11.12 -0.79 3.30
CA MET A 42 -10.76 0.62 3.40
C MET A 42 -11.84 1.59 2.89
N ARG A 43 -12.85 1.09 2.16
CA ARG A 43 -13.90 1.95 1.57
C ARG A 43 -14.70 2.66 2.66
N GLY A 44 -14.81 3.97 2.53
CA GLY A 44 -15.59 4.82 3.44
C GLY A 44 -14.93 5.10 4.79
N GLN A 45 -13.70 4.60 5.02
CA GLN A 45 -12.97 4.90 6.24
C GLN A 45 -12.55 6.38 6.29
N PRO A 46 -12.61 7.02 7.48
CA PRO A 46 -12.09 8.36 7.69
C PRO A 46 -10.60 8.49 7.33
N TRP A 47 -10.17 9.68 6.89
CA TRP A 47 -8.79 9.92 6.45
C TRP A 47 -7.75 9.62 7.54
N ASP A 48 -8.00 10.04 8.78
CA ASP A 48 -7.14 9.79 9.93
C ASP A 48 -6.97 8.29 10.22
N VAL A 49 -8.04 7.50 10.04
CA VAL A 49 -7.98 6.04 10.13
C VAL A 49 -7.13 5.47 8.99
N VAL A 50 -7.40 5.86 7.75
CA VAL A 50 -6.64 5.40 6.56
C VAL A 50 -5.15 5.71 6.72
N TRP A 51 -4.83 6.93 7.15
CA TRP A 51 -3.46 7.39 7.35
C TRP A 51 -2.75 6.62 8.45
N THR A 52 -3.41 6.44 9.60
CA THR A 52 -2.87 5.69 10.74
C THR A 52 -2.60 4.24 10.36
N GLN A 53 -3.56 3.58 9.71
CA GLN A 53 -3.43 2.19 9.26
C GLN A 53 -2.30 2.01 8.24
N ALA A 54 -2.14 2.94 7.29
CA ALA A 54 -1.06 2.84 6.31
C ALA A 54 0.33 2.97 6.94
N ASN A 55 0.49 3.87 7.92
CA ASN A 55 1.75 4.01 8.66
C ASN A 55 2.02 2.83 9.60
N ALA A 56 0.96 2.26 10.20
CA ALA A 56 1.06 1.03 10.97
C ALA A 56 1.51 -0.14 10.08
N GLY A 57 0.91 -0.32 8.90
CA GLY A 57 1.31 -1.34 7.91
C GLY A 57 2.78 -1.20 7.51
N ARG A 58 3.23 0.02 7.20
CA ARG A 58 4.66 0.29 6.92
C ARG A 58 5.58 -0.10 8.08
N THR A 59 5.18 0.23 9.31
CA THR A 59 5.97 -0.08 10.51
C THR A 59 6.04 -1.59 10.73
N ARG A 60 4.90 -2.28 10.61
CA ARG A 60 4.79 -3.73 10.81
C ARG A 60 5.60 -4.50 9.77
N MET A 61 5.54 -4.09 8.50
CA MET A 61 6.34 -4.65 7.41
C MET A 61 7.84 -4.57 7.70
N ARG A 62 8.31 -3.41 8.17
CA ARG A 62 9.73 -3.20 8.50
C ARG A 62 10.17 -4.03 9.70
N GLN A 63 9.32 -4.19 10.71
CA GLN A 63 9.59 -5.05 11.86
C GLN A 63 9.68 -6.51 11.43
N ALA A 64 8.67 -7.01 10.72
CA ALA A 64 8.64 -8.39 10.25
C ALA A 64 9.82 -8.71 9.33
N TRP A 65 10.22 -7.76 8.46
CA TRP A 65 11.45 -7.92 7.68
C TRP A 65 12.65 -8.12 8.60
N ALA A 66 12.85 -7.22 9.57
CA ALA A 66 14.03 -7.25 10.45
C ALA A 66 14.12 -8.55 11.28
N ASP A 67 12.99 -9.22 11.49
CA ASP A 67 12.92 -10.50 12.20
C ASP A 67 13.25 -11.72 11.31
N LEU A 68 13.28 -11.57 9.98
CA LEU A 68 13.68 -12.66 9.09
C LEU A 68 15.17 -12.99 9.29
N PRO A 69 15.53 -14.29 9.40
CA PRO A 69 16.91 -14.69 9.69
C PRO A 69 17.86 -14.42 8.52
N GLU A 70 17.36 -14.42 7.29
CA GLU A 70 18.14 -14.20 6.09
C GLU A 70 17.30 -13.57 4.97
N PRO A 71 17.93 -12.84 4.03
CA PRO A 71 17.27 -12.41 2.81
C PRO A 71 16.90 -13.61 1.93
N THR A 72 15.69 -13.61 1.38
CA THR A 72 15.22 -14.63 0.43
C THR A 72 14.63 -13.98 -0.82
N ASP A 73 14.61 -14.71 -1.93
CA ASP A 73 13.98 -14.24 -3.17
C ASP A 73 12.48 -13.95 -2.99
N GLU A 74 11.82 -14.77 -2.15
CA GLU A 74 10.43 -14.60 -1.76
C GLU A 74 10.21 -13.30 -0.99
N ALA A 75 11.04 -13.03 0.03
CA ALA A 75 10.97 -11.77 0.75
C ALA A 75 11.22 -10.59 -0.19
N ALA A 76 12.24 -10.68 -1.05
CA ALA A 76 12.54 -9.64 -2.03
C ALA A 76 11.38 -9.38 -3.01
N TRP A 77 10.65 -10.41 -3.42
CA TRP A 77 9.45 -10.25 -4.25
C TRP A 77 8.37 -9.44 -3.54
N TRP A 78 8.03 -9.82 -2.29
CA TRP A 78 7.01 -9.12 -1.50
C TRP A 78 7.36 -7.67 -1.23
N VAL A 79 8.63 -7.36 -1.04
CA VAL A 79 9.14 -5.99 -0.88
C VAL A 79 8.91 -5.16 -2.13
N ARG A 80 9.28 -5.70 -3.30
CA ARG A 80 9.07 -5.01 -4.57
C ARG A 80 7.58 -4.80 -4.83
N LYS A 81 6.79 -5.88 -4.73
CA LYS A 81 5.35 -5.88 -5.00
C LYS A 81 4.57 -4.96 -4.07
N SER A 82 4.94 -4.89 -2.80
CA SER A 82 4.16 -4.17 -1.79
C SER A 82 4.67 -2.77 -1.49
N ALA A 83 5.94 -2.49 -1.78
CA ALA A 83 6.59 -1.22 -1.50
C ALA A 83 7.17 -0.58 -2.77
N ILE A 84 8.41 -0.89 -3.15
CA ILE A 84 9.20 -0.04 -4.07
C ILE A 84 8.55 0.13 -5.44
N ASP A 85 8.18 -0.97 -6.08
CA ASP A 85 7.59 -0.92 -7.43
C ASP A 85 6.18 -0.33 -7.32
N HIS A 86 5.45 -0.69 -6.27
CA HIS A 86 4.09 -0.22 -6.03
C HIS A 86 4.00 1.30 -5.79
N TYR A 87 4.93 1.88 -5.03
CA TYR A 87 5.05 3.32 -4.88
C TYR A 87 5.30 4.00 -6.22
N THR A 88 6.14 3.39 -7.06
CA THR A 88 6.49 3.92 -8.38
C THR A 88 5.29 3.89 -9.33
N GLU A 89 4.58 2.76 -9.41
CA GLU A 89 3.36 2.56 -10.21
C GLU A 89 2.30 3.64 -9.92
N HIS A 90 2.16 4.01 -8.64
CA HIS A 90 1.10 4.93 -8.22
C HIS A 90 1.49 6.40 -8.21
N LEU A 91 2.78 6.72 -8.23
CA LEU A 91 3.28 8.09 -8.13
C LEU A 91 2.82 8.96 -9.30
N GLU A 92 2.84 8.43 -10.52
CA GLU A 92 2.43 9.17 -11.72
C GLU A 92 0.94 9.52 -11.69
N ARG A 93 0.09 8.54 -11.35
CA ARG A 93 -1.36 8.77 -11.20
C ARG A 93 -1.66 9.79 -10.10
N LEU A 94 -0.90 9.76 -8.99
CA LEU A 94 -1.06 10.70 -7.89
C LEU A 94 -0.69 12.13 -8.32
N ARG A 95 0.42 12.29 -9.06
CA ARG A 95 0.82 13.60 -9.62
C ARG A 95 -0.27 14.17 -10.51
N ALA A 96 -0.77 13.38 -11.46
CA ALA A 96 -1.85 13.79 -12.35
C ALA A 96 -3.10 14.22 -11.56
N TRP A 97 -3.48 13.47 -10.51
CA TRP A 97 -4.62 13.83 -9.68
C TRP A 97 -4.43 15.14 -8.91
N VAL A 98 -3.23 15.40 -8.38
CA VAL A 98 -2.92 16.66 -7.70
C VAL A 98 -3.02 17.83 -8.67
N ASP A 99 -2.50 17.68 -9.90
CA ASP A 99 -2.60 18.70 -10.94
C ASP A 99 -4.07 18.99 -11.31
N GLU A 100 -4.90 17.95 -11.45
CA GLU A 100 -6.35 18.08 -11.66
C GLU A 100 -7.02 18.90 -10.54
N LEU A 101 -6.67 18.64 -9.28
CA LEU A 101 -7.23 19.36 -8.12
C LEU A 101 -6.78 20.83 -8.06
N VAL A 102 -5.50 21.09 -8.35
CA VAL A 102 -4.95 22.44 -8.38
C VAL A 102 -5.61 23.27 -9.50
N GLY A 103 -5.81 22.68 -10.68
CA GLY A 103 -6.50 23.33 -11.79
C GLY A 103 -7.92 23.77 -11.42
N ARG A 104 -8.71 22.87 -10.82
CA ARG A 104 -10.09 23.17 -10.39
C ARG A 104 -10.18 24.28 -9.36
N ARG A 105 -9.21 24.36 -8.43
CA ARG A 105 -9.14 25.45 -7.45
C ARG A 105 -8.93 26.82 -8.11
N GLY A 106 -8.20 26.86 -9.23
CA GLY A 106 -8.01 28.07 -10.02
C GLY A 106 -9.30 28.52 -10.73
N GLU A 107 -10.09 27.56 -11.23
CA GLU A 107 -11.36 27.79 -11.91
C GLU A 107 -12.46 28.32 -10.95
N GLU A 108 -12.53 27.81 -9.71
CA GLU A 108 -13.47 28.29 -8.68
C GLU A 108 -13.13 29.71 -8.18
N GLY A 109 -11.87 30.16 -8.32
CA GLY A 109 -11.45 31.53 -8.02
C GLY A 109 -11.83 32.56 -9.10
N GLN A 110 -12.39 32.11 -10.22
CA GLN A 110 -12.85 32.92 -11.36
C GLN A 110 -14.38 32.87 -11.51
N VAL A 111 -15.12 32.99 -10.41
CA VAL A 111 -16.55 33.35 -10.51
C VAL A 111 -16.64 34.87 -10.71
N PRO A 112 -17.15 35.39 -11.85
CA PRO A 112 -17.37 36.82 -12.01
C PRO A 112 -18.52 37.26 -11.10
N VAL A 113 -18.32 38.37 -10.39
CA VAL A 113 -19.38 39.15 -9.72
C VAL A 113 -20.25 39.83 -10.77
#